data_AF-A0A2E1YTW1-F1
#
_entry.id   AF-A0A2E1YTW1-F1
#
_cell.length_a   1.000
_cell.length_b   1.000
_cell.length_c   1.000
_cell.angle_alpha   90.00
_cell.angle_beta   90.00
_cell.angle_gamma   90.00
#
_symmetry.space_group_name_H-M   'P 1'
#
loop_
_entity.id
_entity.type
_entity.pdbx_description
1 polymer ?
#
loop_
_entity_poly.entity_id
_entity_poly.type
_entity_poly.pdbx_seq_one_letter_code
_entity_poly.pdbx_strand_id
1 'polypeptide(L)'
;MNPKDNIEKNKDVQKKNMSNPKNKDNASQTNTSELQKTVEELKQKLKDVEDKLLRSLAENDNLRKRHEKETEDNLKYATKNFALSLLPATDNFQRAMNSVKNENVEENKVLKNLVIGIQAIEKELGDALEKNGIKK
;
A
#
# COMPACT_ATOMS: atom_id res chain seq x y z
N MET A 1 -29.39 1.70 -28.24
CA MET A 1 -30.64 1.16 -28.82
C MET A 1 -31.65 0.98 -27.69
N ASN A 2 -32.83 1.60 -27.80
CA ASN A 2 -33.83 1.66 -26.73
C ASN A 2 -34.81 0.46 -26.74
N PRO A 3 -35.43 0.10 -25.60
CA PRO A 3 -36.28 -1.10 -25.44
C PRO A 3 -37.79 -0.87 -25.75
N LYS A 4 -38.16 0.07 -26.63
CA LYS A 4 -39.56 0.48 -26.81
C LYS A 4 -40.33 -0.18 -27.97
N ASP A 5 -39.67 -0.99 -28.80
CA ASP A 5 -40.30 -1.50 -30.03
C ASP A 5 -40.99 -2.88 -29.90
N ASN A 6 -41.03 -3.47 -28.71
CA ASN A 6 -41.49 -4.87 -28.56
C ASN A 6 -42.87 -5.06 -27.89
N ILE A 7 -43.67 -3.98 -27.73
CA ILE A 7 -44.92 -4.01 -26.94
C ILE A 7 -46.19 -4.20 -27.81
N GLU A 8 -46.15 -4.07 -29.14
CA GLU A 8 -47.38 -3.88 -29.93
C GLU A 8 -47.90 -5.06 -30.78
N LYS A 9 -47.33 -6.28 -30.68
CA LYS A 9 -47.69 -7.37 -31.63
C LYS A 9 -48.42 -8.59 -31.08
N ASN A 10 -49.09 -8.53 -29.93
CA ASN A 10 -49.83 -9.72 -29.48
C ASN A 10 -51.17 -9.44 -28.78
N LYS A 11 -51.99 -8.59 -29.40
CA LYS A 11 -53.45 -8.64 -29.28
C LYS A 11 -53.97 -9.45 -30.47
N ASP A 12 -55.02 -10.23 -30.25
CA ASP A 12 -55.69 -11.13 -31.21
C ASP A 12 -55.16 -12.55 -31.38
N VAL A 13 -55.32 -13.40 -30.35
CA VAL A 13 -56.00 -14.69 -30.55
C VAL A 13 -56.92 -14.96 -29.35
N GLN A 14 -58.20 -15.08 -29.66
CA GLN A 14 -59.34 -15.16 -28.75
C GLN A 14 -59.51 -16.55 -28.12
N LYS A 15 -60.06 -16.53 -26.89
CA LYS A 15 -61.08 -17.43 -26.32
C LYS A 15 -61.36 -18.75 -27.09
N LYS A 16 -61.00 -19.89 -26.48
CA LYS A 16 -61.92 -21.02 -26.20
C LYS A 16 -61.20 -22.13 -25.43
N ASN A 17 -61.64 -22.36 -24.20
CA ASN A 17 -62.08 -23.65 -23.65
C ASN A 17 -61.92 -23.68 -22.13
N MET A 18 -63.03 -23.39 -21.47
CA MET A 18 -63.32 -23.90 -20.14
C MET A 18 -63.34 -25.43 -20.17
N SER A 19 -62.92 -26.01 -19.04
CA SER A 19 -63.24 -27.35 -18.49
C SER A 19 -62.07 -28.35 -18.42
N ASN A 20 -61.26 -28.23 -17.36
CA ASN A 20 -60.93 -29.38 -16.51
C ASN A 20 -60.46 -28.90 -15.10
N PRO A 21 -61.17 -29.18 -13.99
CA PRO A 21 -60.79 -28.68 -12.66
C PRO A 21 -59.77 -29.53 -11.89
N LYS A 22 -59.03 -30.46 -12.53
CA LYS A 22 -58.19 -31.44 -11.82
C LYS A 22 -56.67 -31.23 -11.84
N ASN A 23 -56.14 -30.05 -12.22
CA ASN A 23 -54.67 -29.88 -12.31
C ASN A 23 -54.13 -28.51 -11.84
N LYS A 24 -54.76 -27.86 -10.85
CA LYS A 24 -54.27 -26.59 -10.28
C LYS A 24 -53.25 -26.79 -9.15
N ASP A 25 -53.30 -27.90 -8.43
CA ASP A 25 -52.44 -28.11 -7.26
C ASP A 25 -51.00 -28.46 -7.63
N ASN A 26 -50.78 -29.12 -8.77
CA ASN A 26 -49.44 -29.54 -9.23
C ASN A 26 -48.62 -28.37 -9.79
N ALA A 27 -49.25 -27.43 -10.52
CA ALA A 27 -48.58 -26.28 -11.12
C ALA A 27 -48.19 -25.18 -10.12
N SER A 28 -48.92 -25.07 -9.00
CA SER A 28 -48.55 -24.15 -7.90
C SER A 28 -47.42 -24.73 -7.04
N GLN A 29 -47.35 -26.05 -6.88
CA GLN A 29 -46.27 -26.72 -6.14
C GLN A 29 -44.92 -26.70 -6.88
N THR A 30 -44.91 -26.90 -8.21
CA THR A 30 -43.67 -26.80 -9.03
C THR A 30 -43.07 -25.40 -9.02
N ASN A 31 -43.88 -24.35 -9.22
CA ASN A 31 -43.40 -22.95 -9.16
C ASN A 31 -42.83 -22.59 -7.78
N THR A 32 -43.45 -23.08 -6.69
CA THR A 32 -42.96 -22.84 -5.33
C THR A 32 -41.64 -23.57 -5.08
N SER A 33 -41.48 -24.78 -5.61
CA SER A 33 -40.23 -25.57 -5.51
C SER A 33 -39.09 -24.93 -6.31
N GLU A 34 -39.35 -24.41 -7.51
CA GLU A 34 -38.36 -23.71 -8.33
C GLU A 34 -37.93 -22.38 -7.69
N LEU A 35 -38.87 -21.65 -7.08
CA LEU A 35 -38.58 -20.44 -6.29
C LEU A 35 -37.75 -20.75 -5.04
N GLN A 36 -38.01 -21.87 -4.36
CA GLN A 36 -37.21 -22.29 -3.20
C GLN A 36 -35.78 -22.65 -3.59
N LYS A 37 -35.59 -23.38 -4.69
CA LYS A 37 -34.26 -23.70 -5.24
C LYS A 37 -33.48 -22.45 -5.62
N THR A 38 -34.11 -21.50 -6.30
CA THR A 38 -33.46 -20.23 -6.67
C THR A 38 -33.11 -19.39 -5.44
N VAL A 39 -33.95 -19.37 -4.40
CA VAL A 39 -33.62 -18.71 -3.13
C VAL A 39 -32.44 -19.38 -2.44
N GLU A 40 -32.36 -20.71 -2.44
CA GLU A 40 -31.22 -21.46 -1.88
C GLU A 40 -29.93 -21.22 -2.67
N GLU A 41 -29.99 -21.22 -4.00
CA GLU A 41 -28.85 -20.88 -4.85
C GLU A 41 -28.35 -19.45 -4.61
N LEU A 42 -29.28 -18.48 -4.47
CA LEU A 42 -28.93 -17.09 -4.18
C LEU A 42 -28.30 -16.94 -2.79
N LYS A 43 -28.82 -17.65 -1.77
CA LYS A 43 -28.23 -17.68 -0.43
C LYS A 43 -26.83 -18.28 -0.45
N GLN A 44 -26.62 -19.35 -1.22
CA GLN A 44 -25.29 -19.96 -1.36
C GLN A 44 -24.31 -19.00 -2.04
N LYS A 45 -24.73 -18.36 -3.14
CA LYS A 45 -23.91 -17.35 -3.83
C LYS A 45 -23.59 -16.15 -2.94
N LEU A 46 -24.55 -15.70 -2.13
CA LEU A 46 -24.33 -14.62 -1.16
C LEU A 46 -23.24 -15.03 -0.17
N LYS A 47 -23.36 -16.21 0.42
CA LYS A 47 -22.38 -16.75 1.37
C LYS A 47 -20.99 -16.89 0.74
N ASP A 48 -20.91 -17.41 -0.48
CA ASP A 48 -19.64 -17.55 -1.21
C ASP A 48 -18.98 -16.18 -1.49
N VAL A 49 -19.78 -15.14 -1.75
CA VAL A 49 -19.30 -13.77 -1.96
C VAL A 49 -18.86 -13.13 -0.64
N GLU A 50 -19.61 -13.33 0.45
CA GLU A 50 -19.24 -12.86 1.79
C GLU A 50 -17.92 -13.49 2.25
N ASP A 51 -17.75 -14.80 2.05
CA ASP A 51 -16.51 -15.51 2.37
C ASP A 51 -15.32 -14.97 1.55
N LYS A 52 -15.53 -14.73 0.24
CA LYS A 52 -14.51 -14.12 -0.63
C LYS A 52 -14.17 -12.69 -0.21
N LEU A 53 -15.18 -11.91 0.15
CA LEU A 53 -14.99 -10.53 0.60
C LEU A 53 -14.19 -10.50 1.90
N LEU A 54 -14.57 -11.32 2.88
CA LEU A 54 -13.88 -11.40 4.17
C LEU A 54 -12.41 -11.81 3.99
N ARG A 55 -12.17 -12.79 3.11
CA ARG A 55 -10.81 -13.20 2.76
C ARG A 55 -10.02 -12.09 2.07
N SER A 56 -10.64 -11.39 1.12
CA SER A 56 -9.98 -10.27 0.43
C SER A 56 -9.66 -9.12 1.38
N LEU A 57 -10.53 -8.83 2.35
CA LEU A 57 -10.28 -7.82 3.39
C LEU A 57 -9.11 -8.23 4.28
N ALA A 58 -9.05 -9.50 4.70
CA ALA A 58 -7.92 -10.03 5.48
C ALA A 58 -6.60 -9.98 4.69
N GLU A 59 -6.62 -10.30 3.39
CA GLU A 59 -5.46 -10.19 2.52
C GLU A 59 -5.00 -8.72 2.37
N ASN A 60 -5.93 -7.78 2.26
CA ASN A 60 -5.62 -6.35 2.20
C ASN A 60 -5.00 -5.83 3.51
N ASP A 61 -5.57 -6.21 4.67
CA ASP A 61 -5.03 -5.83 5.98
C ASP A 61 -3.62 -6.37 6.19
N ASN A 62 -3.37 -7.62 5.79
CA ASN A 62 -2.02 -8.21 5.84
C ASN A 62 -1.05 -7.49 4.91
N LEU A 63 -1.49 -7.14 3.70
CA LEU A 63 -0.69 -6.39 2.74
C LEU A 63 -0.35 -4.98 3.28
N ARG A 64 -1.34 -4.30 3.88
CA ARG A 64 -1.16 -2.97 4.48
C ARG A 64 -0.13 -3.01 5.59
N LYS A 65 -0.26 -3.95 6.53
CA LYS A 65 0.71 -4.14 7.64
C LYS A 65 2.11 -4.45 7.12
N ARG A 66 2.23 -5.27 6.07
CA ARG A 66 3.53 -5.56 5.45
C ARG A 66 4.14 -4.31 4.83
N HIS A 67 3.36 -3.54 4.08
CA HIS A 67 3.83 -2.31 3.45
C HIS A 67 4.18 -1.22 4.46
N GLU A 68 3.45 -1.08 5.55
CA GLU A 68 3.79 -0.18 6.65
C GLU A 68 5.19 -0.51 7.18
N LYS A 69 5.47 -1.79 7.44
CA LYS A 69 6.79 -2.25 7.89
C LYS A 69 7.89 -2.05 6.85
N GLU A 70 7.65 -2.41 5.58
CA GLU A 70 8.59 -2.18 4.49
C GLU A 70 8.91 -0.69 4.32
N THR A 71 7.91 0.18 4.46
CA THR A 71 8.08 1.63 4.36
C THR A 71 8.91 2.17 5.52
N GLU A 72 8.65 1.70 6.75
CA GLU A 72 9.44 2.06 7.92
C GLU A 72 10.90 1.62 7.78
N ASP A 73 11.13 0.37 7.36
CA ASP A 73 12.47 -0.15 7.11
C ASP A 73 13.17 0.65 6.00
N ASN A 74 12.47 0.96 4.91
CA ASN A 74 13.01 1.77 3.83
C ASN A 74 13.40 3.17 4.30
N LEU A 75 12.55 3.85 5.09
CA LEU A 75 12.88 5.16 5.66
C LEU A 75 14.09 5.09 6.58
N LYS A 76 14.19 4.03 7.40
CA LYS A 76 15.30 3.82 8.33
C LYS A 76 16.63 3.56 7.62
N TYR A 77 16.61 2.86 6.49
CA TYR A 77 17.83 2.48 5.77
C TYR A 77 18.11 3.31 4.51
N ALA A 78 17.22 4.20 4.09
CA ALA A 78 17.39 5.05 2.90
C ALA A 78 18.66 5.92 2.96
N THR A 79 18.99 6.45 4.13
CA THR A 79 20.15 7.34 4.33
C THR A 79 21.46 6.56 4.56
N LYS A 80 21.40 5.24 4.78
CA LYS A 80 22.58 4.41 5.13
C LYS A 80 23.68 4.49 4.07
N ASN A 81 23.35 4.28 2.81
CA ASN A 81 24.35 4.26 1.73
C ASN A 81 24.97 5.65 1.52
N PHE A 82 24.17 6.70 1.65
CA PHE A 82 24.66 8.07 1.60
C PHE A 82 25.64 8.34 2.75
N ALA A 83 25.28 7.97 3.98
CA ALA A 83 26.14 8.11 5.14
C ALA A 83 27.48 7.36 4.99
N LEU A 84 27.44 6.12 4.50
CA LEU A 84 28.63 5.33 4.23
C LEU A 84 29.54 5.99 3.19
N SER A 85 28.96 6.60 2.15
CA SER A 85 29.73 7.32 1.14
C SER A 85 30.40 8.61 1.66
N LEU A 86 29.91 9.15 2.77
CA LEU A 86 30.43 10.37 3.39
C LEU A 86 31.56 10.10 4.39
N LEU A 87 31.66 8.87 4.91
CA LEU A 87 32.70 8.47 5.87
C LEU A 87 34.14 8.78 5.41
N PRO A 88 34.53 8.51 4.14
CA PRO A 88 35.87 8.85 3.66
C PRO A 88 36.15 10.36 3.69
N ALA A 89 35.14 11.21 3.54
CA ALA A 89 35.31 12.66 3.63
C ALA A 89 35.61 13.07 5.08
N THR A 90 34.88 12.50 6.06
CA THR A 90 35.16 12.68 7.49
C THR A 90 36.58 12.23 7.84
N ASP A 91 37.01 11.06 7.36
CA ASP A 91 38.37 10.57 7.58
C ASP A 91 39.44 11.48 6.94
N ASN A 92 39.14 12.06 5.77
CA ASN A 92 40.02 13.02 5.11
C ASN A 92 40.19 14.31 5.93
N PHE A 93 39.13 14.82 6.58
CA PHE A 93 39.25 15.98 7.48
C PHE A 93 40.21 15.68 8.64
N GLN A 94 40.07 14.50 9.27
CA GLN A 94 40.97 14.08 10.35
C GLN A 94 42.41 13.94 9.87
N ARG A 95 42.61 13.34 8.69
CA ARG A 95 43.94 13.22 8.09
C ARG A 95 44.55 14.59 7.75
N ALA A 96 43.74 15.52 7.26
CA ALA A 96 44.18 16.88 6.95
C ALA A 96 44.62 17.61 8.22
N MET A 97 43.85 17.54 9.31
CA MET A 97 44.22 18.14 10.60
C MET A 97 45.52 17.54 11.15
N ASN A 98 45.66 16.21 11.09
CA ASN A 98 46.86 15.51 11.58
C ASN A 98 48.11 15.79 10.73
N SER A 99 47.94 16.21 9.47
CA SER A 99 49.06 16.54 8.58
C SER A 99 49.72 17.89 8.91
N VAL A 100 49.03 18.76 9.66
CA VAL A 100 49.56 20.06 10.06
C VAL A 100 50.35 19.90 11.36
N LYS A 101 51.65 20.19 11.33
CA LYS A 101 52.50 20.17 12.54
C LYS A 101 52.08 21.30 13.49
N ASN A 102 51.92 20.99 14.78
CA ASN A 102 51.50 21.96 15.80
C ASN A 102 52.40 23.20 15.89
N GLU A 103 53.71 23.06 15.66
CA GLU A 103 54.67 24.17 15.65
C GLU A 103 54.32 25.22 14.57
N ASN A 104 53.90 24.78 13.38
CA ASN A 104 53.52 25.67 12.27
C ASN A 104 52.18 26.39 12.50
N VAL A 105 51.33 25.86 13.40
CA VAL A 105 50.00 26.42 13.70
C VAL A 105 50.10 27.57 14.70
N GLU A 106 50.95 27.42 15.72
CA GLU A 106 51.10 28.44 16.76
C GLU A 106 51.87 29.68 16.25
N GLU A 107 52.79 29.50 15.29
CA GLU A 107 53.55 30.59 14.69
C GLU A 107 52.76 31.39 13.65
N ASN A 108 51.68 30.82 13.08
CA ASN A 108 50.93 31.45 11.99
C ASN A 108 49.43 31.56 12.29
N LYS A 109 49.01 32.79 12.61
CA LYS A 109 47.61 33.13 12.91
C LYS A 109 46.63 32.77 11.80
N VAL A 110 47.04 32.83 10.52
CA VAL A 110 46.18 32.46 9.38
C VAL A 110 45.96 30.95 9.36
N LEU A 111 47.03 30.16 9.55
CA LEU A 111 46.92 28.70 9.65
C LEU A 111 46.07 28.27 10.85
N LYS A 112 46.24 28.92 12.01
CA LYS A 112 45.42 28.67 13.20
C LYS A 112 43.94 28.88 12.94
N ASN A 113 43.57 30.00 12.31
CA ASN A 113 42.18 30.28 11.95
C ASN A 113 41.62 29.28 10.93
N LEU A 114 42.43 28.83 9.97
CA LEU A 114 42.04 27.82 8.99
C LEU A 114 41.75 26.46 9.65
N VAL A 115 42.63 26.01 10.56
CA VAL A 115 42.43 24.76 11.31
C VAL A 115 41.15 24.80 12.14
N ILE A 116 40.90 25.91 12.85
CA ILE A 116 39.66 26.11 13.61
C ILE A 116 38.43 26.05 12.70
N GLY A 117 38.49 26.68 11.51
CA GLY A 117 37.41 26.66 10.54
C GLY A 117 37.12 25.24 10.02
N ILE A 118 38.17 24.47 9.70
CA ILE A 118 38.02 23.07 9.27
C ILE A 118 37.42 22.22 10.38
N GLN A 119 37.85 22.40 11.63
CA GLN A 119 37.32 21.69 12.78
C GLN A 119 35.84 22.02 13.04
N ALA A 120 35.42 23.26 12.79
CA ALA A 120 34.01 23.65 12.88
C ALA A 120 33.16 22.93 11.83
N ILE A 121 33.67 22.80 10.58
CA ILE A 121 32.98 22.09 9.50
C ILE A 121 32.90 20.59 9.79
N GLU A 122 33.96 19.95 10.30
CA GLU A 122 33.93 18.54 10.72
C GLU A 122 32.86 18.31 11.79
N LYS A 123 32.77 19.22 12.77
CA LYS A 123 31.76 19.14 13.82
C LYS A 123 30.35 19.30 13.27
N GLU A 124 30.12 20.30 12.42
CA GLU A 124 28.81 20.54 11.80
C GLU A 124 28.36 19.34 10.96
N LEU A 125 29.30 18.71 10.24
CA LEU A 125 29.07 17.47 9.50
C LEU A 125 28.70 16.31 10.43
N GLY A 126 29.40 16.16 11.56
CA GLY A 126 29.08 15.18 12.59
C GLY A 126 27.67 15.39 13.17
N ASP A 127 27.35 16.61 13.58
CA ASP A 127 26.03 16.98 14.11
C ASP A 127 24.91 16.71 13.09
N ALA A 128 25.17 16.96 11.79
CA ALA A 128 24.24 16.68 10.71
C ALA A 128 24.01 15.16 10.53
N LEU A 129 25.05 14.33 10.64
CA LEU A 129 24.92 12.88 10.59
C LEU A 129 24.13 12.34 11.80
N GLU A 130 24.42 12.84 13.00
CA GLU A 130 23.70 12.45 14.22
C GLU A 130 22.21 12.76 14.16
N LYS A 131 21.84 13.95 13.63
CA LYS A 131 20.44 14.33 13.39
C LYS A 131 19.71 13.38 12.44
N ASN A 132 20.44 12.74 11.52
CA ASN A 132 19.91 11.74 10.58
C ASN A 132 20.00 10.29 11.13
N GLY A 133 20.24 10.13 12.43
CA GLY A 133 20.28 8.83 13.10
C GLY A 133 21.59 8.04 12.86
N ILE A 134 22.61 8.68 12.29
CA ILE A 134 23.90 8.08 12.02
C ILE A 134 24.86 8.52 13.12
N LYS A 135 25.24 7.59 14.00
CA LYS A 135 26.28 7.82 15.01
C LYS A 135 27.57 7.11 14.58
N LYS A 136 28.69 7.74 14.92
CA LYS A 136 30.05 7.21 14.69
C LYS A 136 30.27 5.93 15.48
#